data_AF-Q6QML3-F1
#
_entry.id   AF-Q6QML3-F1
#
_cell.length_a   1.000
_cell.length_b   1.000
_cell.length_c   1.000
_cell.angle_alpha   90.00
_cell.angle_beta   90.00
_cell.angle_gamma   90.00
#
_symmetry.space_group_name_H-M   'P 1'
#
loop_
_entity.id
_entity.type
_entity.pdbx_description
1 polymer ?
#
loop_
_entity_poly.entity_id
_entity_poly.type
_entity_poly.pdbx_seq_one_letter_code
_entity_poly.pdbx_strand_id
1 'polypeptide(L)'
;LQLGLQEENLKKWDSIYGYGEIPAGTTVVKKGTPIFPRLEAEVEVTYIQDEMKGSAPAPAKEAAEVEALETPQIGIEDFDKIDLRVAEVKQVDKVKKADKLLCFQLDLGEGKLRQVLSGIAEFYQPEELIGKKVIVVSNLKPVKLRGLMSEGMILS
;
A
#
# COMPACT_ATOMS: atom_id res chain seq x y z
N LEU A 1 -19.06 38.43 -15.59
CA LEU A 1 -19.17 38.57 -14.12
C LEU A 1 -20.44 37.88 -13.64
N GLN A 2 -20.31 36.92 -12.73
CA GLN A 2 -21.40 36.05 -12.29
C GLN A 2 -22.46 36.79 -11.44
N LEU A 3 -22.10 37.92 -10.83
CA LEU A 3 -23.02 38.73 -10.02
C LEU A 3 -24.02 39.59 -10.83
N GLY A 4 -23.93 39.62 -12.17
CA GLY A 4 -24.89 40.37 -13.01
C GLY A 4 -24.76 41.90 -12.93
N LEU A 5 -23.69 42.42 -12.32
CA LEU A 5 -23.44 43.86 -12.19
C LEU A 5 -23.16 44.50 -13.57
N GLN A 6 -23.99 45.45 -13.97
CA GLN A 6 -23.82 46.17 -15.24
C GLN A 6 -22.88 47.37 -15.09
N GLU A 7 -22.90 48.04 -13.95
CA GLU A 7 -22.08 49.22 -13.69
C GLU A 7 -20.59 48.86 -13.42
N GLU A 8 -19.67 49.64 -14.00
CA GLU A 8 -18.22 49.38 -13.91
C GLU A 8 -17.58 49.83 -12.58
N ASN A 9 -18.17 50.80 -11.90
CA ASN A 9 -17.80 51.25 -10.55
C ASN A 9 -17.86 50.09 -9.53
N LEU A 10 -18.91 49.26 -9.59
CA LEU A 10 -19.15 48.13 -8.70
C LEU A 10 -18.27 46.90 -9.01
N LYS A 11 -17.44 46.96 -10.07
CA LYS A 11 -16.49 45.92 -10.48
C LYS A 11 -15.06 46.20 -10.04
N LYS A 12 -14.80 47.34 -9.36
CA LYS A 12 -13.48 47.73 -8.87
C LYS A 12 -13.27 47.23 -7.45
N TRP A 13 -12.02 47.03 -7.06
CA TRP A 13 -11.70 46.52 -5.73
C TRP A 13 -12.08 47.48 -4.60
N ASP A 14 -12.19 48.78 -4.90
CA ASP A 14 -12.60 49.79 -3.92
C ASP A 14 -14.08 49.69 -3.50
N SER A 15 -14.95 49.09 -4.32
CA SER A 15 -16.39 48.97 -3.98
C SER A 15 -16.70 47.94 -2.90
N ILE A 16 -15.71 47.12 -2.49
CA ILE A 16 -15.90 46.11 -1.44
C ILE A 16 -15.91 46.70 -0.02
N TYR A 17 -15.45 47.94 0.14
CA TYR A 17 -15.35 48.60 1.45
C TYR A 17 -16.66 49.29 1.86
N GLY A 18 -17.61 49.48 0.95
CA GLY A 18 -18.94 50.03 1.19
C GLY A 18 -20.00 48.94 1.37
N TYR A 19 -20.68 48.90 2.52
CA TYR A 19 -21.79 47.97 2.73
C TYR A 19 -23.08 48.52 2.09
N GLY A 20 -23.73 47.71 1.24
CA GLY A 20 -25.06 48.03 0.69
C GLY A 20 -25.08 48.78 -0.66
N GLU A 21 -23.96 48.81 -1.40
CA GLU A 21 -23.89 49.49 -2.71
C GLU A 21 -24.62 48.76 -3.85
N ILE A 22 -25.03 47.50 -3.65
CA ILE A 22 -25.75 46.73 -4.65
C ILE A 22 -27.26 46.96 -4.48
N PRO A 23 -27.97 47.57 -5.45
CA PRO A 23 -29.38 47.85 -5.33
C PRO A 23 -30.23 46.57 -5.25
N ALA A 24 -31.26 46.61 -4.40
CA ALA A 24 -32.20 45.51 -4.22
C ALA A 24 -32.94 45.21 -5.54
N GLY A 25 -32.95 43.95 -5.97
CA GLY A 25 -33.52 43.51 -7.26
C GLY A 25 -32.49 43.13 -8.32
N THR A 26 -31.19 43.29 -8.04
CA THR A 26 -30.11 42.81 -8.91
C THR A 26 -30.18 41.28 -9.05
N THR A 27 -30.50 40.80 -10.25
CA THR A 27 -30.62 39.37 -10.53
C THR A 27 -29.24 38.79 -10.85
N VAL A 28 -28.73 37.93 -9.96
CA VAL A 28 -27.54 37.09 -10.23
C VAL A 28 -27.81 36.24 -11.47
N VAL A 29 -26.85 36.13 -12.38
CA VAL A 29 -27.05 35.55 -13.72
C VAL A 29 -27.76 34.18 -13.65
N LYS A 30 -28.80 33.97 -14.47
CA LYS A 30 -29.63 32.75 -14.46
C LYS A 30 -28.88 31.46 -14.84
N LYS A 31 -27.76 31.58 -15.55
CA LYS A 31 -26.80 30.49 -15.85
C LYS A 31 -25.39 30.96 -15.51
N GLY A 32 -24.89 30.59 -14.34
CA GLY A 32 -23.50 30.81 -13.97
C GLY A 32 -22.61 29.80 -14.70
N THR A 33 -21.62 30.27 -15.45
CA THR A 33 -20.58 29.41 -16.01
C THR A 33 -19.75 28.84 -14.85
N PRO A 34 -19.68 27.52 -14.67
CA PRO A 34 -18.90 26.92 -13.59
C PRO A 34 -17.42 27.31 -13.72
N ILE A 35 -16.87 27.97 -12.69
CA ILE A 35 -15.46 28.39 -12.66
C ILE A 35 -14.52 27.17 -12.54
N PHE A 36 -15.04 26.05 -12.06
CA PHE A 36 -14.39 24.75 -12.11
C PHE A 36 -15.11 23.88 -13.15
N PRO A 37 -14.60 23.78 -14.38
CA PRO A 37 -15.10 22.81 -15.35
C PRO A 37 -14.88 21.42 -14.76
N ARG A 38 -15.93 20.61 -14.63
CA ARG A 38 -15.74 19.17 -14.46
C ARG A 38 -15.20 18.65 -15.78
N LEU A 39 -14.06 17.97 -15.73
CA LEU A 39 -13.50 17.28 -16.91
C LEU A 39 -14.62 16.40 -17.51
N GLU A 40 -14.82 16.50 -18.82
CA GLU A 40 -15.94 15.88 -19.54
C GLU A 40 -15.86 14.35 -19.44
N ALA A 41 -16.73 13.75 -18.63
CA ALA A 41 -16.83 12.30 -18.45
C ALA A 41 -17.07 11.52 -19.76
N GLU A 42 -17.55 12.19 -20.81
CA GLU A 42 -17.80 11.60 -22.12
C GLU A 42 -16.48 11.35 -22.89
N VAL A 43 -15.48 12.23 -22.74
CA VAL A 43 -14.18 12.12 -23.42
C VAL A 43 -13.38 10.94 -22.86
N GLU A 44 -13.45 10.71 -21.54
CA GLU A 44 -12.83 9.55 -20.89
C GLU A 44 -13.52 8.23 -21.28
N VAL A 45 -14.86 8.20 -21.38
CA VAL A 45 -15.60 6.98 -21.76
C VAL A 45 -15.36 6.61 -23.22
N THR A 46 -15.21 7.59 -24.13
CA THR A 46 -14.84 7.31 -25.53
C THR A 46 -13.40 6.81 -25.66
N TYR A 47 -12.46 7.34 -24.86
CA TYR A 47 -11.07 6.89 -24.87
C TYR A 47 -10.93 5.43 -24.39
N ILE A 48 -11.65 5.06 -23.32
CA ILE A 48 -11.67 3.69 -22.79
C ILE A 48 -12.29 2.71 -23.81
N GLN A 49 -13.33 3.12 -24.55
CA GLN A 49 -13.97 2.27 -25.56
C GLN A 49 -13.12 2.07 -26.82
N ASP A 50 -12.36 3.08 -27.24
CA ASP A 50 -11.44 2.97 -28.37
C ASP A 50 -10.18 2.16 -28.02
N GLU A 51 -9.63 2.30 -26.80
CA GLU A 51 -8.50 1.47 -26.35
C GLU A 51 -8.85 -0.03 -26.23
N MET A 52 -10.10 -0.37 -25.92
CA MET A 52 -10.55 -1.78 -25.83
C MET A 52 -10.75 -2.47 -27.19
N LYS A 53 -10.86 -1.72 -28.30
CA LYS A 53 -11.07 -2.31 -29.64
C LYS A 53 -9.80 -2.40 -30.50
N GLY A 54 -8.69 -1.84 -30.04
CA GLY A 54 -7.55 -1.51 -30.91
C GLY A 54 -6.17 -2.00 -30.46
N SER A 55 -6.04 -3.10 -29.71
CA SER A 55 -4.75 -3.82 -29.66
C SER A 55 -4.90 -5.21 -29.05
N ALA A 56 -4.76 -6.20 -29.92
CA ALA A 56 -4.19 -7.48 -29.52
C ALA A 56 -2.66 -7.33 -29.50
N PRO A 57 -1.98 -7.58 -28.38
CA PRO A 57 -0.61 -8.08 -28.41
C PRO A 57 -0.63 -9.60 -28.29
N ALA A 58 0.14 -10.25 -29.15
CA ALA A 58 0.48 -11.66 -29.02
C ALA A 58 1.15 -11.91 -27.65
N PRO A 59 0.74 -12.93 -26.87
CA PRO A 59 1.45 -13.29 -25.66
C PRO A 59 2.61 -14.23 -26.04
N ALA A 60 3.84 -13.73 -25.96
CA ALA A 60 5.03 -14.58 -25.95
C ALA A 60 5.97 -14.14 -24.82
N LYS A 61 6.06 -15.02 -23.81
CA LYS A 61 7.14 -15.20 -22.81
C LYS A 61 7.40 -14.01 -21.85
N GLU A 62 7.31 -14.10 -20.53
CA GLU A 62 7.19 -15.18 -19.55
C GLU A 62 6.23 -14.70 -18.47
N ALA A 63 4.97 -15.13 -18.53
CA ALA A 63 4.20 -15.28 -17.30
C ALA A 63 4.61 -16.65 -16.78
N ALA A 64 5.34 -16.67 -15.66
CA ALA A 64 5.40 -17.88 -14.85
C ALA A 64 3.96 -18.32 -14.65
N GLU A 65 3.61 -19.49 -15.18
CA GLU A 65 2.44 -20.23 -14.76
C GLU A 65 2.57 -20.37 -13.25
N VAL A 66 1.91 -19.48 -12.52
CA VAL A 66 1.39 -19.81 -11.21
C VAL A 66 0.34 -20.86 -11.54
N GLU A 67 0.77 -22.11 -11.66
CA GLU A 67 -0.11 -23.24 -11.41
C GLU A 67 -0.86 -22.85 -10.14
N ALA A 68 -2.17 -22.66 -10.25
CA ALA A 68 -3.02 -22.60 -9.10
C ALA A 68 -2.86 -23.96 -8.44
N LEU A 69 -1.84 -24.05 -7.58
CA LEU A 69 -1.69 -25.08 -6.59
C LEU A 69 -2.98 -24.99 -5.81
N GLU A 70 -3.96 -25.82 -6.18
CA GLU A 70 -5.08 -26.16 -5.32
C GLU A 70 -4.46 -26.87 -4.12
N THR A 71 -3.86 -26.07 -3.23
CA THR A 71 -3.40 -26.56 -1.94
C THR A 71 -4.65 -27.11 -1.27
N PRO A 72 -4.64 -28.38 -0.86
CA PRO A 72 -5.79 -28.96 -0.19
C PRO A 72 -6.17 -28.04 0.98
N GLN A 73 -7.46 -27.70 1.07
CA GLN A 73 -7.95 -26.88 2.16
C GLN A 73 -7.71 -27.64 3.46
N ILE A 74 -6.93 -27.04 4.36
CA ILE A 74 -6.71 -27.59 5.68
C ILE A 74 -7.92 -27.30 6.56
N GLY A 75 -8.24 -28.23 7.47
CA GLY A 75 -9.26 -27.99 8.49
C GLY A 75 -8.74 -27.01 9.55
N ILE A 76 -9.66 -26.46 10.36
CA ILE A 76 -9.30 -25.59 11.48
C ILE A 76 -8.41 -26.30 12.51
N GLU A 77 -8.52 -27.63 12.63
CA GLU A 77 -7.72 -28.46 13.53
C GLU A 77 -6.22 -28.45 13.20
N ASP A 78 -5.86 -28.30 11.92
CA ASP A 78 -4.45 -28.21 11.52
C ASP A 78 -3.88 -26.80 11.76
N PHE A 79 -4.72 -25.78 11.68
CA PHE A 79 -4.34 -24.41 12.05
C PHE A 79 -4.15 -24.27 13.56
N ASP A 80 -5.01 -24.87 14.38
CA ASP A 80 -4.92 -24.85 15.85
C ASP A 80 -3.66 -25.54 16.37
N LYS A 81 -3.11 -26.49 15.60
CA LYS A 81 -1.81 -27.11 15.92
C LYS A 81 -0.64 -26.16 15.75
N ILE A 82 -0.77 -25.00 15.10
CA ILE A 82 0.33 -24.07 14.82
C ILE A 82 0.37 -22.99 15.90
N ASP A 83 1.51 -22.84 16.57
CA ASP A 83 1.71 -21.78 17.58
C ASP A 83 2.26 -20.52 16.88
N LEU A 84 1.36 -19.58 16.59
CA LEU A 84 1.67 -18.29 15.98
C LEU A 84 1.82 -17.23 17.07
N ARG A 85 3.01 -16.63 17.17
CA ARG A 85 3.29 -15.59 18.16
C ARG A 85 3.87 -14.35 17.53
N VAL A 86 3.59 -13.21 18.16
CA VAL A 86 4.21 -11.93 17.82
C VAL A 86 5.54 -11.84 18.57
N ALA A 87 6.62 -11.63 17.83
CA ALA A 87 7.95 -11.44 18.39
C ALA A 87 8.52 -10.07 18.00
N GLU A 88 9.30 -9.47 18.88
CA GLU A 88 10.04 -8.24 18.59
C GLU A 88 11.45 -8.59 18.11
N VAL A 89 11.87 -7.98 17.01
CA VAL A 89 13.24 -8.16 16.48
C VAL A 89 14.23 -7.36 17.32
N LYS A 90 15.11 -8.02 18.06
CA LYS A 90 16.16 -7.35 18.85
C LYS A 90 17.45 -7.16 18.08
N GLN A 91 17.82 -8.12 17.24
CA GLN A 91 19.06 -8.07 16.46
C GLN A 91 18.88 -8.82 15.13
N VAL A 92 19.52 -8.30 14.08
CA VAL A 92 19.54 -8.91 12.74
C VAL A 92 20.97 -8.92 12.22
N ASP A 93 21.48 -10.10 11.90
CA ASP A 93 22.82 -10.31 11.39
C ASP A 93 22.79 -10.97 10.00
N LYS A 94 23.66 -10.51 9.10
CA LYS A 94 23.86 -11.14 7.80
C LYS A 94 24.68 -12.42 7.94
N VAL A 95 24.21 -13.51 7.34
CA VAL A 95 24.91 -14.80 7.38
C VAL A 95 26.06 -14.77 6.36
N LYS A 96 27.31 -14.79 6.83
CA LYS A 96 28.56 -14.72 6.01
C LYS A 96 28.72 -15.81 4.93
N LYS A 97 27.79 -16.76 4.83
CA LYS A 97 27.82 -17.89 3.88
C LYS A 97 26.53 -18.04 3.06
N ALA A 98 25.60 -17.10 3.19
CA ALA A 98 24.34 -17.13 2.48
C ALA A 98 23.84 -15.71 2.23
N ASP A 99 24.05 -15.23 1.01
CA ASP A 99 23.70 -13.87 0.60
C ASP A 99 22.20 -13.57 0.69
N LYS A 100 21.37 -14.62 0.68
CA LYS A 100 19.90 -14.53 0.77
C LYS A 100 19.34 -14.71 2.19
N LEU A 101 20.16 -15.06 3.19
CA LEU A 101 19.69 -15.38 4.55
C LEU A 101 20.09 -14.31 5.56
N LEU A 102 19.11 -13.85 6.33
CA LEU A 102 19.30 -13.04 7.54
C LEU A 102 19.04 -13.89 8.77
N CYS A 103 19.84 -13.66 9.81
CA CYS A 103 19.70 -14.26 11.12
C CYS A 103 19.06 -13.27 12.07
N PHE A 104 17.90 -13.62 12.60
CA PHE A 104 17.11 -12.82 13.52
C PHE A 104 17.24 -13.36 14.94
N GLN A 105 17.43 -12.46 15.90
CA GLN A 105 17.23 -12.72 17.32
C GLN A 105 15.90 -12.08 17.71
N LEU A 106 14.92 -12.94 18.01
CA LEU A 106 13.54 -12.54 18.25
C LEU A 106 13.21 -12.71 19.73
N ASP A 107 12.57 -11.70 20.32
CA ASP A 107 12.04 -11.75 21.68
C ASP A 107 10.55 -12.06 21.64
N LEU A 108 10.18 -13.24 22.16
CA LEU A 108 8.80 -13.71 22.26
C LEU A 108 8.16 -13.39 23.63
N GLY A 109 8.87 -12.66 24.51
CA GLY A 109 8.42 -12.40 25.88
C GLY A 109 8.63 -13.57 26.85
N GLU A 110 9.33 -14.63 26.43
CA GLU A 110 9.64 -15.81 27.24
C GLU A 110 10.96 -15.66 28.04
N GLY A 111 11.58 -14.48 28.00
CA GLY A 111 12.86 -14.19 28.66
C GLY A 111 14.09 -14.79 27.97
N LYS A 112 13.92 -15.39 26.79
CA LYS A 112 15.02 -15.89 25.94
C LYS A 112 14.83 -15.38 24.52
N LEU A 113 15.96 -15.00 23.89
CA LEU A 113 15.98 -14.68 22.47
C LEU A 113 16.02 -15.98 21.67
N ARG A 114 15.11 -16.08 20.71
CA ARG A 114 15.03 -17.21 19.80
C ARG A 114 15.72 -16.85 18.48
N GLN A 115 16.54 -17.77 17.98
CA GLN A 115 17.22 -17.58 16.72
C GLN A 115 16.36 -18.11 15.56
N VAL A 116 16.09 -17.25 14.57
CA VAL A 116 15.34 -17.61 13.36
C VAL A 116 16.10 -17.14 12.12
N LEU A 117 16.19 -18.00 11.11
CA LEU A 117 16.79 -17.67 9.82
C LEU A 117 15.67 -17.41 8.82
N SER A 118 15.70 -16.26 8.14
CA SER A 118 14.73 -15.95 7.08
C SER A 118 15.42 -15.52 5.78
N GLY A 119 14.80 -15.91 4.66
CA GLY A 119 15.26 -15.70 3.28
C GLY A 119 15.00 -14.31 2.70
N ILE A 120 14.81 -13.30 3.55
CA ILE A 120 14.34 -11.97 3.14
C ILE A 120 15.48 -10.94 2.94
N ALA A 121 16.73 -11.41 2.84
CA ALA A 121 17.90 -10.52 2.71
C ALA A 121 17.91 -9.67 1.42
N GLU A 122 17.20 -10.12 0.38
CA GLU A 122 17.10 -9.40 -0.91
C GLU A 122 16.09 -8.24 -0.86
N PHE A 123 15.15 -8.27 0.08
CA PHE A 123 14.04 -7.31 0.13
C PHE A 123 14.18 -6.27 1.25
N TYR A 124 14.88 -6.60 2.34
CA TYR A 124 14.97 -5.73 3.52
C TYR A 124 16.39 -5.60 4.04
N GLN A 125 16.71 -4.40 4.54
CA GLN A 125 17.97 -4.14 5.22
C GLN A 125 17.89 -4.53 6.70
N PRO A 126 18.97 -5.07 7.32
CA PRO A 126 18.96 -5.47 8.72
C PRO A 126 18.56 -4.35 9.69
N GLU A 127 19.01 -3.13 9.41
CA GLU A 127 18.77 -1.95 10.25
C GLU A 127 17.30 -1.56 10.32
N GLU A 128 16.56 -1.75 9.23
CA GLU A 128 15.12 -1.44 9.17
C GLU A 128 14.25 -2.48 9.88
N LEU A 129 14.80 -3.65 10.19
CA LEU A 129 14.07 -4.75 10.80
C LEU A 129 14.18 -4.74 12.33
N ILE A 130 15.19 -4.07 12.89
CA ILE A 130 15.38 -3.95 14.35
C ILE A 130 14.22 -3.16 14.96
N GLY A 131 13.63 -3.68 16.04
CA GLY A 131 12.50 -3.08 16.75
C GLY A 131 11.13 -3.32 16.09
N LYS A 132 11.07 -3.94 14.91
CA LYS A 132 9.79 -4.33 14.28
C LYS A 132 9.20 -5.55 14.99
N LYS A 133 7.87 -5.61 14.97
CA LYS A 133 7.10 -6.78 15.42
C LYS A 133 6.80 -7.67 14.23
N VAL A 134 7.17 -8.94 14.32
CA VAL A 134 6.97 -9.94 13.26
C VAL A 134 6.19 -11.13 13.81
N ILE A 135 5.48 -11.84 12.92
CA ILE A 135 4.76 -13.06 13.29
C ILE A 135 5.69 -14.25 13.04
N VAL A 136 5.82 -15.11 14.05
CA VAL A 136 6.69 -16.28 14.04
C VAL A 136 5.89 -17.51 14.40
N VAL A 137 6.15 -18.59 13.69
CA VAL A 137 5.70 -19.93 14.09
C VAL A 137 6.71 -20.51 15.09
N SER A 138 6.33 -20.68 16.35
CA SER A 138 7.20 -21.09 17.47
C SER A 138 7.26 -22.59 17.71
N ASN A 139 6.38 -23.40 17.11
CA ASN A 139 6.30 -24.84 17.36
C ASN A 139 6.84 -25.71 16.20
N LEU A 140 7.62 -25.13 15.29
CA LEU A 140 8.32 -25.90 14.25
C LEU A 140 9.59 -26.57 14.82
N LYS A 141 9.93 -27.73 14.27
CA LYS A 141 11.18 -28.41 14.61
C LYS A 141 12.37 -27.55 14.17
N PRO A 142 13.42 -27.40 15.00
CA PRO A 142 14.59 -26.64 14.62
C PRO A 142 15.26 -27.20 13.36
N VAL A 143 15.48 -26.35 12.36
CA VAL A 143 16.15 -26.72 11.10
C VAL A 143 17.54 -26.09 11.06
N LYS A 144 18.54 -26.87 10.68
CA LYS A 144 19.90 -26.34 10.44
C LYS A 144 19.99 -25.84 9.01
N LEU A 145 20.16 -24.53 8.84
CA LEU A 145 20.51 -23.95 7.54
C LEU A 145 21.94 -23.40 7.60
N ARG A 146 22.80 -23.90 6.72
CA ARG A 146 24.18 -23.39 6.52
C ARG A 146 25.03 -23.30 7.80
N GLY A 147 24.75 -24.17 8.78
CA GLY A 147 25.49 -24.27 10.05
C GLY A 147 24.87 -23.50 11.22
N LEU A 148 23.79 -22.75 10.99
CA LEU A 148 23.02 -22.04 12.02
C LEU A 148 21.70 -22.78 12.27
N MET A 149 21.22 -22.78 13.51
CA MET A 149 19.90 -23.31 13.87
C MET A 149 18.84 -22.24 13.66
N SER A 150 17.73 -22.61 13.00
CA SER A 150 16.50 -21.82 12.93
C SER A 150 15.43 -22.54 13.74
N GLU A 151 14.94 -21.90 14.79
CA GLU A 151 13.95 -22.45 15.72
C GLU A 151 12.52 -21.97 15.40
N GLY A 152 12.29 -21.53 14.16
CA GLY A 152 11.01 -21.05 13.71
C GLY A 152 11.02 -20.58 12.27
N MET A 153 9.90 -20.02 11.86
CA MET A 153 9.69 -19.40 10.56
C MET A 153 9.01 -18.06 10.77
N ILE A 154 9.55 -17.01 10.15
CA ILE A 154 8.93 -15.68 10.09
C ILE A 154 7.96 -15.68 8.91
N LEU A 155 6.75 -15.16 9.14
CA LEU A 155 5.82 -14.82 8.07
C LEU A 155 6.13 -13.39 7.63
N SER A 156 6.56 -13.24 6.37
CA SER A 156 6.97 -11.97 5.75
C SER A 156 6.07 -11.60 4.58
#